data_AF-A0A9D4SNU3-F1
#
_entry.id   AF-A0A9D4SNU3-F1
#
_cell.length_a   1.000
_cell.length_b   1.000
_cell.length_c   1.000
_cell.angle_alpha   90.00
_cell.angle_beta   90.00
_cell.angle_gamma   90.00
#
_symmetry.space_group_name_H-M   'P 1'
#
loop_
_entity.id
_entity.type
_entity.pdbx_description
1 polymer ?
#
loop_
_entity_poly.entity_id
_entity_poly.type
_entity_poly.pdbx_seq_one_letter_code
_entity_poly.pdbx_strand_id
1 'polypeptide(L)'
;MKGSVTYESLATTLEEVFSEFELHGKVTKVITDSGSNFLKAFRVYGKDEEDEEGEQNCEPVQLCSLIDSVEEGKLRLPPHHRCSAHTMNLIASVDAARADSVDTDYARIKQSVFSKCQKLWNKQGQSAQAADLIKTHCGIYLPHPAVTRWNSTFRAVDAINKLLEKGQDFDLIFSKLGIPRLQKPHEPRFIAEYCKVWRS
;
A
#
# COMPACT_ATOMS: atom_id res chain seq x y z
N MET A 1 5.50 -6.07 -19.27
CA MET A 1 5.07 -4.85 -19.99
C MET A 1 6.21 -3.85 -20.09
N LYS A 2 6.54 -3.37 -21.29
CA LYS A 2 7.43 -2.21 -21.49
C LYS A 2 6.56 -1.06 -22.04
N GLY A 3 6.69 0.15 -21.48
CA GLY A 3 5.88 1.31 -21.87
C GLY A 3 4.81 1.68 -20.83
N SER A 4 3.89 2.57 -21.21
CA SER A 4 2.78 3.02 -20.35
C SER A 4 1.84 1.85 -20.03
N VAL A 5 1.50 1.68 -18.76
CA VAL A 5 0.50 0.71 -18.33
C VAL A 5 -0.87 1.34 -18.58
N THR A 6 -1.63 0.83 -19.55
CA THR A 6 -2.99 1.26 -19.87
C THR A 6 -3.98 0.15 -19.52
N TYR A 7 -5.27 0.48 -19.51
CA TYR A 7 -6.30 -0.53 -19.21
C TYR A 7 -6.40 -1.57 -20.34
N GLU A 8 -6.15 -1.20 -21.59
CA GLU A 8 -6.09 -2.13 -22.73
C GLU A 8 -4.91 -3.08 -22.59
N SER A 9 -3.70 -2.57 -22.34
CA SER A 9 -2.53 -3.43 -22.20
C SER A 9 -2.66 -4.36 -20.99
N LEU A 10 -3.26 -3.90 -19.88
CA LEU A 10 -3.54 -4.76 -18.72
C LEU A 10 -4.49 -5.89 -19.07
N ALA A 11 -5.57 -5.59 -19.79
CA ALA A 11 -6.55 -6.58 -20.20
C ALA A 11 -5.91 -7.64 -21.13
N THR A 12 -5.15 -7.20 -22.13
CA THR A 12 -4.40 -8.09 -23.04
C THR A 12 -3.42 -8.97 -22.28
N THR A 13 -2.62 -8.42 -21.36
CA THR A 13 -1.67 -9.23 -20.59
C THR A 13 -2.36 -10.22 -19.66
N LEU A 14 -3.50 -9.87 -19.05
CA LEU A 14 -4.28 -10.83 -18.26
C LEU A 14 -4.80 -11.98 -19.12
N GLU A 15 -5.30 -11.68 -20.32
CA GLU A 15 -5.78 -12.66 -21.28
C GLU A 15 -4.66 -13.59 -21.79
N GLU A 16 -3.49 -13.02 -22.10
CA GLU A 16 -2.29 -13.77 -22.47
C GLU A 16 -1.89 -14.75 -21.35
N VAL A 17 -1.86 -14.29 -20.10
CA VAL A 17 -1.56 -15.14 -18.94
C VAL A 17 -2.62 -16.24 -18.77
N PHE A 18 -3.90 -15.92 -18.89
CA PHE A 18 -4.94 -16.95 -18.79
C PHE A 18 -4.82 -18.00 -19.90
N SER A 19 -4.43 -17.58 -21.11
CA SER A 19 -4.21 -18.48 -22.24
C SER A 19 -2.98 -19.36 -22.03
N GLU A 20 -1.85 -18.75 -21.64
CA GLU A 20 -0.56 -19.42 -21.42
C GLU A 20 -0.66 -20.54 -20.38
N PHE A 21 -1.44 -20.32 -19.32
CA PHE A 21 -1.62 -21.28 -18.23
C PHE A 21 -2.92 -22.11 -18.35
N GLU A 22 -3.61 -22.06 -19.48
CA GLU A 22 -4.88 -22.77 -19.73
C GLU A 22 -5.94 -22.51 -18.64
N LEU A 23 -6.03 -21.27 -18.16
CA LEU A 23 -6.93 -20.82 -17.10
C LEU A 23 -8.26 -20.25 -17.61
N HIS A 24 -8.44 -20.14 -18.93
CA HIS A 24 -9.71 -19.73 -19.53
C HIS A 24 -10.89 -20.54 -19.00
N GLY A 25 -11.92 -19.85 -18.51
CA GLY A 25 -13.10 -20.47 -17.90
C GLY A 25 -12.87 -21.10 -16.51
N LYS A 26 -11.63 -21.20 -16.03
CA LYS A 26 -11.28 -21.72 -14.69
C LYS A 26 -11.13 -20.60 -13.65
N VAL A 27 -10.80 -19.39 -14.09
CA VAL A 27 -10.73 -18.22 -13.20
C VAL A 27 -12.13 -17.76 -12.84
N THR A 28 -12.50 -17.91 -11.57
CA THR A 28 -13.80 -17.45 -11.06
C THR A 28 -13.79 -15.97 -10.74
N LYS A 29 -12.68 -15.44 -10.20
CA LYS A 29 -12.54 -14.07 -9.72
C LYS A 29 -11.10 -13.59 -9.83
N VAL A 30 -10.92 -12.30 -10.13
CA VAL A 30 -9.61 -11.62 -10.11
C VAL A 30 -9.62 -10.54 -9.04
N ILE A 31 -8.62 -10.53 -8.16
CA ILE A 31 -8.49 -9.55 -7.08
C ILE A 31 -7.33 -8.60 -7.38
N THR A 32 -7.62 -7.31 -7.54
CA THR A 32 -6.57 -6.28 -7.71
C THR A 32 -6.86 -5.06 -6.83
N ASP A 33 -5.90 -4.14 -6.71
CA ASP A 33 -6.15 -2.85 -6.06
C ASP A 33 -7.16 -1.99 -6.86
N SER A 34 -7.51 -0.82 -6.30
CA SER A 34 -8.45 0.11 -6.94
C SER A 34 -7.78 1.05 -7.95
N GLY A 35 -6.64 0.63 -8.53
CA GLY A 35 -5.95 1.38 -9.57
C GLY A 35 -6.88 1.66 -10.76
N SER A 36 -6.87 2.90 -11.24
CA SER A 36 -7.79 3.38 -12.27
C SER A 36 -7.78 2.54 -13.55
N ASN A 37 -6.60 2.06 -13.97
CA ASN A 37 -6.46 1.21 -15.14
C ASN A 37 -7.03 -0.20 -14.91
N PHE A 38 -6.90 -0.77 -13.71
CA PHE A 38 -7.56 -2.03 -13.38
C PHE A 38 -9.09 -1.86 -13.38
N LEU A 39 -9.59 -0.84 -12.68
CA LEU A 39 -11.02 -0.56 -12.64
C LEU A 39 -11.59 -0.35 -14.04
N LYS A 40 -10.88 0.37 -14.91
CA LYS A 40 -11.32 0.59 -16.28
C LYS A 40 -11.21 -0.68 -17.14
N ALA A 41 -10.17 -1.49 -16.97
CA ALA A 41 -10.01 -2.74 -17.70
C ALA A 41 -11.16 -3.71 -17.39
N PHE A 42 -11.46 -3.93 -16.11
CA PHE A 42 -12.56 -4.80 -15.70
C PHE A 42 -13.94 -4.18 -15.98
N ARG A 43 -14.08 -2.85 -16.05
CA ARG A 43 -15.32 -2.22 -16.51
C ARG A 43 -15.57 -2.39 -18.01
N VAL A 44 -14.51 -2.35 -18.83
CA VAL A 44 -14.63 -2.42 -20.30
C VAL A 44 -14.65 -3.86 -20.80
N TYR A 45 -13.88 -4.73 -20.16
CA TYR A 45 -13.65 -6.10 -20.61
C TYR A 45 -14.16 -7.16 -19.63
N GLY A 46 -14.65 -6.80 -18.44
CA GLY A 46 -15.16 -7.77 -17.48
C GLY A 46 -16.43 -8.47 -17.97
N LYS A 47 -16.66 -9.70 -17.49
CA LYS A 47 -18.00 -10.28 -17.54
C LYS A 47 -18.92 -9.44 -16.66
N ASP A 48 -20.05 -9.00 -17.21
CA ASP A 48 -21.16 -8.54 -16.38
C ASP A 48 -21.52 -9.69 -15.42
N GLU A 49 -21.64 -9.39 -14.12
CA GLU A 49 -22.43 -10.26 -13.25
C GLU A 49 -23.85 -10.12 -13.79
N GLU A 50 -24.32 -11.12 -14.55
CA GLU A 50 -25.76 -11.24 -14.77
C GLU A 50 -26.37 -11.31 -13.37
N ASP A 51 -27.15 -10.29 -13.00
CA ASP A 51 -27.95 -10.31 -11.78
C ASP A 51 -28.79 -11.61 -11.79
N GLU A 52 -28.35 -12.64 -11.07
CA GLU A 52 -29.10 -13.88 -10.83
C GLU A 52 -30.28 -13.64 -9.87
N GLU A 53 -31.11 -12.62 -10.16
CA GLU A 53 -32.43 -12.44 -9.56
C GLU A 53 -33.51 -12.59 -10.66
N GLY A 54 -33.62 -13.80 -11.21
CA GLY A 54 -34.70 -14.17 -12.12
C GLY A 54 -34.85 -15.70 -12.17
N GLU A 55 -36.00 -16.20 -11.69
CA GLU A 55 -36.35 -17.62 -11.57
C GLU A 55 -35.84 -18.51 -12.73
N GLN A 56 -34.95 -19.45 -12.41
CA GLN A 56 -34.49 -20.49 -13.32
C GLN A 56 -35.63 -21.48 -13.64
N ASN A 57 -36.19 -21.37 -14.83
CA ASN A 57 -36.86 -22.48 -15.49
C ASN A 57 -35.83 -23.12 -16.45
N CYS A 58 -35.21 -24.23 -16.02
CA CYS A 58 -34.14 -24.89 -16.76
C CYS A 58 -34.70 -25.77 -17.89
N GLU A 59 -34.82 -25.22 -19.09
CA GLU A 59 -34.99 -26.00 -20.32
C GLU A 59 -33.62 -26.53 -20.79
N PRO A 60 -33.50 -27.78 -21.27
CA PRO A 60 -32.24 -28.34 -21.74
C PRO A 60 -31.76 -27.65 -23.03
N VAL A 61 -30.68 -26.89 -22.93
CA VAL A 61 -30.04 -26.22 -24.07
C VAL A 61 -29.10 -27.20 -24.80
N GLN A 62 -29.20 -27.26 -26.12
CA GLN A 62 -28.39 -28.12 -26.98
C GLN A 62 -26.92 -27.64 -26.94
N LEU A 63 -25.98 -28.50 -26.53
CA LEU A 63 -24.56 -28.17 -26.33
C LEU A 63 -23.89 -27.44 -27.53
N CYS A 64 -24.37 -27.68 -28.76
CA CYS A 64 -23.86 -27.04 -29.96
C CYS A 64 -24.15 -25.52 -30.04
N SER A 65 -25.27 -25.03 -29.50
CA SER A 65 -25.59 -23.60 -29.56
C SER A 65 -24.74 -22.74 -28.61
N LEU A 66 -24.18 -23.33 -27.55
CA LEU A 66 -23.21 -22.66 -26.67
C LEU A 66 -21.84 -22.53 -27.33
N ILE A 67 -21.46 -23.46 -28.19
CA ILE A 67 -20.18 -23.43 -28.92
C ILE A 67 -20.22 -22.34 -30.00
N ASP A 68 -21.37 -22.13 -30.64
CA ASP A 68 -21.57 -21.04 -31.62
C ASP A 68 -21.72 -19.65 -30.98
N SER A 69 -21.96 -19.58 -29.67
CA SER A 69 -22.08 -18.33 -28.90
C SER A 69 -20.76 -17.88 -28.26
N VAL A 70 -19.68 -18.66 -28.42
CA VAL A 70 -18.34 -18.19 -28.09
C VAL A 70 -18.00 -17.18 -29.17
N GLU A 71 -18.16 -15.88 -28.87
CA GLU A 71 -17.57 -14.81 -29.70
C GLU A 71 -16.05 -15.02 -29.72
N GLU A 72 -15.58 -15.87 -30.64
CA GLU A 72 -14.18 -16.12 -30.93
C GLU A 72 -13.53 -14.76 -31.24
N GLY A 73 -12.69 -14.28 -30.32
CA GLY A 73 -11.87 -13.09 -30.52
C GLY A 73 -12.25 -11.84 -29.70
N LYS A 74 -13.27 -11.88 -28.84
CA LYS A 74 -13.55 -10.75 -27.94
C LYS A 74 -12.93 -10.99 -26.56
N LEU A 75 -11.92 -10.18 -26.23
CA LEU A 75 -11.25 -10.21 -24.94
C LEU A 75 -12.27 -10.01 -23.81
N ARG A 76 -12.39 -10.98 -22.89
CA ARG A 76 -13.35 -10.95 -21.79
C ARG A 76 -12.72 -11.45 -20.48
N LEU A 77 -12.50 -10.52 -19.56
CA LEU A 77 -11.93 -10.77 -18.24
C LEU A 77 -12.97 -11.36 -17.26
N PRO A 78 -12.56 -12.21 -16.31
CA PRO A 78 -13.43 -12.70 -15.23
C PRO A 78 -13.90 -11.57 -14.30
N PRO A 79 -14.91 -11.84 -13.44
CA PRO A 79 -15.36 -10.90 -12.42
C PRO A 79 -14.24 -10.34 -11.54
N HIS A 80 -14.35 -9.07 -11.16
CA HIS A 80 -13.35 -8.33 -10.40
C HIS A 80 -13.76 -8.09 -8.95
N HIS A 81 -12.81 -8.29 -8.04
CA HIS A 81 -12.92 -7.82 -6.66
C HIS A 81 -11.79 -6.86 -6.32
N ARG A 82 -12.15 -5.82 -5.57
CA ARG A 82 -11.16 -4.91 -4.99
C ARG A 82 -10.45 -5.60 -3.83
N CYS A 83 -9.14 -5.44 -3.79
CA CYS A 83 -8.30 -5.92 -2.72
C CYS A 83 -8.67 -5.25 -1.39
N SER A 84 -9.18 -6.04 -0.44
CA SER A 84 -9.59 -5.55 0.88
C SER A 84 -8.46 -4.85 1.63
N ALA A 85 -7.22 -5.34 1.49
CA ALA A 85 -6.05 -4.70 2.11
C ALA A 85 -5.81 -3.29 1.55
N HIS A 86 -5.96 -3.10 0.23
CA HIS A 86 -5.86 -1.77 -0.37
C HIS A 86 -6.99 -0.86 0.09
N THR A 87 -8.22 -1.37 0.17
CA THR A 87 -9.37 -0.60 0.68
C THR A 87 -9.16 -0.17 2.13
N MET A 88 -8.74 -1.06 3.02
CA MET A 88 -8.44 -0.72 4.41
C MET A 88 -7.33 0.33 4.50
N ASN A 89 -6.28 0.20 3.68
CA ASN A 89 -5.20 1.18 3.62
C ASN A 89 -5.69 2.57 3.15
N LEU A 90 -6.60 2.62 2.17
CA LEU A 90 -7.22 3.89 1.74
C LEU A 90 -8.03 4.53 2.86
N ILE A 91 -8.87 3.75 3.56
CA ILE A 91 -9.68 4.25 4.69
C ILE A 91 -8.77 4.82 5.77
N ALA A 92 -7.77 4.06 6.21
CA ALA A 92 -6.82 4.49 7.23
C ALA A 92 -6.06 5.76 6.81
N SER A 93 -5.67 5.87 5.54
CA SER A 93 -4.99 7.05 5.01
C SER A 93 -5.90 8.28 4.98
N VAL A 94 -7.16 8.12 4.58
CA VAL A 94 -8.16 9.20 4.55
C VAL A 94 -8.48 9.67 5.96
N ASP A 95 -8.69 8.76 6.91
CA ASP A 95 -8.96 9.12 8.29
C ASP A 95 -7.76 9.79 8.96
N ALA A 96 -6.53 9.31 8.69
CA ALA A 96 -5.32 9.96 9.17
C ALA A 96 -5.15 11.38 8.60
N ALA A 97 -5.52 11.62 7.34
CA ALA A 97 -5.49 12.96 6.73
C ALA A 97 -6.59 13.87 7.30
N ARG A 98 -7.77 13.31 7.59
CA ARG A 98 -8.85 14.06 8.24
C ARG A 98 -8.46 14.48 9.65
N ALA A 99 -7.82 13.60 10.42
CA ALA A 99 -7.32 13.92 11.76
C ALA A 99 -6.38 15.14 11.74
N ASP A 100 -5.53 15.25 10.72
CA ASP A 100 -4.64 16.41 10.55
C ASP A 100 -5.41 17.73 10.34
N SER A 101 -6.60 17.68 9.72
CA SER A 101 -7.42 18.87 9.46
C SER A 101 -8.30 19.28 10.64
N VAL A 102 -8.65 18.35 11.52
CA VAL A 102 -9.58 18.57 12.62
C VAL A 102 -8.84 18.96 13.90
N ASP A 103 -7.75 18.28 14.21
CA ASP A 103 -6.97 18.49 15.43
C ASP A 103 -5.62 19.16 15.10
N THR A 104 -5.56 20.47 15.31
CA THR A 104 -4.37 21.29 15.02
C THR A 104 -3.20 20.97 15.95
N ASP A 105 -3.46 20.56 17.19
CA ASP A 105 -2.41 20.17 18.13
C ASP A 105 -1.80 18.83 17.75
N TYR A 106 -2.63 17.85 17.37
CA TYR A 106 -2.19 16.58 16.79
C TYR A 106 -1.37 16.82 15.51
N ALA A 107 -1.86 17.65 14.59
CA ALA A 107 -1.16 17.97 13.35
C ALA A 107 0.22 18.60 13.63
N ARG A 108 0.29 19.52 14.60
CA ARG A 108 1.53 20.20 14.98
C ARG A 108 2.56 19.23 15.57
N ILE A 109 2.16 18.37 16.51
CA ILE A 109 3.10 17.39 17.10
C ILE A 109 3.54 16.35 16.07
N LYS A 110 2.62 15.84 15.25
CA LYS A 110 2.92 14.94 14.14
C LYS A 110 3.94 15.56 13.21
N GLN A 111 3.70 16.77 12.71
CA GLN A 111 4.61 17.45 11.79
C GLN A 111 5.99 17.69 12.41
N SER A 112 6.04 18.10 13.68
CA SER A 112 7.29 18.29 14.40
C SER A 112 8.11 16.99 14.49
N VAL A 113 7.49 15.88 14.93
CA VAL A 113 8.13 14.57 15.03
C VAL A 113 8.60 14.06 13.67
N PHE A 114 7.70 14.00 12.69
CA PHE A 114 8.02 13.44 11.38
C PHE A 114 9.07 14.27 10.64
N SER A 115 9.10 15.61 10.82
CA SER A 115 10.16 16.44 10.24
C SER A 115 11.55 16.11 10.80
N LYS A 116 11.65 15.79 12.09
CA LYS A 116 12.91 15.40 12.76
C LYS A 116 13.34 14.01 12.32
N CYS A 117 12.41 13.05 12.31
CA CYS A 117 12.67 11.70 11.83
C CYS A 117 13.09 11.70 10.34
N GLN A 118 12.43 12.50 9.49
CA GLN A 118 12.81 12.63 8.09
C GLN A 118 14.23 13.19 7.92
N LYS A 119 14.61 14.20 8.69
CA LYS A 119 15.98 14.71 8.71
C LYS A 119 16.99 13.63 9.09
N LEU A 120 16.67 12.80 10.09
CA LEU A 120 17.51 11.68 10.51
C LEU A 120 17.70 10.65 9.39
N TRP A 121 16.61 10.19 8.77
CA TRP A 121 16.66 9.22 7.69
C TRP A 121 17.37 9.77 6.44
N ASN A 122 17.17 11.05 6.12
CA ASN A 122 17.86 11.71 5.01
C ASN A 122 19.36 11.83 5.28
N LYS A 123 19.77 12.26 6.49
CA LYS A 123 21.18 12.32 6.88
C LYS A 123 21.85 10.96 6.76
N GLN A 124 21.20 9.89 7.21
CA GLN A 124 21.71 8.52 7.05
C GLN A 124 21.89 8.15 5.57
N GLY A 125 20.94 8.48 4.71
CA GLY A 125 21.01 8.15 3.28
C GLY A 125 22.00 8.99 2.49
N GLN A 126 22.33 10.20 2.96
CA GLN A 126 23.15 11.17 2.22
C GLN A 126 24.64 11.15 2.60
N SER A 127 25.01 10.59 3.75
CA SER A 127 26.40 10.62 4.24
C SER A 127 26.78 9.30 4.89
N ALA A 128 27.83 8.67 4.38
CA ALA A 128 28.42 7.48 4.98
C ALA A 128 28.85 7.73 6.43
N GLN A 129 29.46 8.89 6.71
CA GLN A 129 29.85 9.28 8.07
C GLN A 129 28.63 9.40 9.00
N ALA A 130 27.52 10.00 8.54
CA ALA A 130 26.30 10.07 9.32
C ALA A 130 25.69 8.69 9.52
N ALA A 131 25.72 7.83 8.50
CA ALA A 131 25.23 6.47 8.59
C ALA A 131 26.02 5.64 9.60
N ASP A 132 27.34 5.74 9.59
CA ASP A 132 28.21 5.04 10.53
C ASP A 132 28.06 5.58 11.95
N LEU A 133 27.87 6.90 12.11
CA LEU A 133 27.56 7.49 13.40
C LEU A 133 26.24 6.94 13.98
N ILE A 134 25.19 6.87 13.15
CA ILE A 134 23.90 6.29 13.54
C ILE A 134 24.07 4.80 13.86
N LYS A 135 24.76 4.04 13.02
CA LYS A 135 25.00 2.60 13.24
C LYS A 135 25.78 2.34 14.52
N THR A 136 26.79 3.15 14.81
CA THR A 136 27.61 3.05 16.02
C THR A 136 26.78 3.33 17.27
N HIS A 137 25.93 4.35 17.25
CA HIS A 137 25.14 4.73 18.43
C HIS A 137 23.89 3.87 18.61
N CYS A 138 23.16 3.56 17.53
CA CYS A 138 21.92 2.79 17.57
C CYS A 138 22.13 1.27 17.47
N GLY A 139 23.33 0.82 17.13
CA GLY A 139 23.65 -0.59 16.84
C GLY A 139 23.07 -1.11 15.52
N ILE A 140 22.21 -0.35 14.85
CA ILE A 140 21.57 -0.68 13.58
C ILE A 140 21.60 0.51 12.61
N TYR A 141 21.57 0.22 11.31
CA TYR A 141 21.15 1.21 10.33
C TYR A 141 19.63 1.31 10.45
N LEU A 142 19.11 2.53 10.57
CA LEU A 142 17.68 2.73 10.69
C LEU A 142 17.00 2.37 9.35
N PRO A 143 15.83 1.73 9.36
CA PRO A 143 15.06 1.54 8.15
C PRO A 143 14.75 2.90 7.51
N HIS A 144 14.99 3.03 6.22
CA HIS A 144 14.61 4.23 5.46
C HIS A 144 13.17 4.04 4.96
N PRO A 145 12.24 4.97 5.25
CA PRO A 145 10.87 4.88 4.76
C PRO A 145 10.85 4.95 3.23
N ALA A 146 10.09 4.07 2.59
CA ALA A 146 9.96 3.99 1.15
C ALA A 146 8.49 4.18 0.77
N VAL A 147 8.19 5.25 0.02
CA VAL A 147 6.82 5.62 -0.36
C VAL A 147 6.08 4.48 -1.08
N THR A 148 6.80 3.61 -1.79
CA THR A 148 6.26 2.47 -2.54
C THR A 148 5.86 1.26 -1.66
N ARG A 149 6.16 1.27 -0.35
CA ARG A 149 5.84 0.18 0.58
C ARG A 149 4.97 0.68 1.72
N TRP A 150 3.74 0.17 1.80
CA TRP A 150 2.66 0.68 2.66
C TRP A 150 3.00 0.75 4.17
N ASN A 151 3.84 -0.16 4.69
CA ASN A 151 4.20 -0.19 6.11
C ASN A 151 5.63 0.30 6.41
N SER A 152 6.32 0.88 5.44
CA SER A 152 7.73 1.26 5.60
C SER A 152 7.94 2.37 6.62
N THR A 153 7.07 3.39 6.60
CA THR A 153 7.08 4.48 7.57
C THR A 153 6.86 3.97 8.99
N PHE A 154 5.85 3.10 9.18
CA PHE A 154 5.60 2.45 10.47
C PHE A 154 6.84 1.71 10.96
N ARG A 155 7.47 0.87 10.12
CA ARG A 155 8.68 0.13 10.51
C ARG A 155 9.86 1.04 10.87
N ALA A 156 10.02 2.15 10.15
CA ALA A 156 11.07 3.12 10.44
C ALA A 156 10.84 3.84 11.78
N VAL A 157 9.60 4.22 12.08
CA VAL A 157 9.22 4.85 13.36
C VAL A 157 9.28 3.85 14.51
N ASP A 158 8.83 2.61 14.31
CA ASP A 158 8.91 1.52 15.30
C ASP A 158 10.36 1.18 15.67
N ALA A 159 11.29 1.23 14.72
CA ALA A 159 12.72 1.09 15.02
C ALA A 159 13.22 2.19 15.96
N ILE A 160 12.80 3.45 15.75
CA ILE A 160 13.12 4.56 16.65
C ILE A 160 12.47 4.34 18.02
N ASN A 161 11.19 3.96 18.07
CA ASN A 161 10.46 3.69 19.31
C ASN A 161 11.17 2.62 20.15
N LYS A 162 11.53 1.49 19.54
CA LYS A 162 12.26 0.40 20.22
C LYS A 162 13.62 0.82 20.75
N LEU A 163 14.31 1.73 20.07
CA LEU A 163 15.59 2.27 20.56
C LEU A 163 15.36 3.24 21.73
N LEU A 164 14.32 4.07 21.67
CA LEU A 164 13.91 4.94 22.79
C LEU A 164 13.52 4.13 24.02
N GLU A 165 12.75 3.04 23.86
CA GLU A 165 12.37 2.12 24.94
C GLU A 165 13.60 1.43 25.57
N LYS A 166 14.64 1.18 24.79
CA LYS A 166 15.93 0.66 25.26
C LYS A 166 16.82 1.73 25.93
N GLY A 167 16.36 2.97 26.02
CA GLY A 167 17.09 4.07 26.65
C GLY A 167 18.19 4.66 25.76
N GLN A 168 18.12 4.49 24.43
CA GLN A 168 19.09 5.11 23.53
C GLN A 168 19.00 6.64 23.57
N ASP A 169 20.16 7.29 23.70
CA ASP A 169 20.25 8.75 23.76
C ASP A 169 20.17 9.38 22.36
N PHE A 170 18.95 9.57 21.89
CA PHE A 170 18.70 10.31 20.65
C PHE A 170 19.07 11.80 20.74
N ASP A 171 19.16 12.39 21.95
CA ASP A 171 19.56 13.80 22.08
C ASP A 171 21.02 13.99 21.65
N LEU A 172 21.89 13.03 22.00
CA LEU A 172 23.29 13.02 21.57
C LEU A 172 23.42 12.87 20.04
N ILE A 173 22.73 11.89 19.44
CA ILE A 173 22.76 11.68 18.00
C ILE A 173 22.23 12.91 17.27
N PHE A 174 21.09 13.45 17.71
CA PHE A 174 20.44 14.59 17.05
C PHE A 174 21.35 15.82 17.14
N SER A 175 22.00 16.04 18.28
CA SER A 175 22.99 17.10 18.43
C SER A 175 24.15 16.95 17.44
N LYS A 176 24.74 15.75 17.31
CA LYS A 176 25.86 15.50 16.39
C LYS A 176 25.47 15.65 14.91
N LEU A 177 24.23 15.33 14.57
CA LEU A 177 23.71 15.43 13.20
C LEU A 177 23.11 16.80 12.85
N GLY A 178 23.06 17.73 13.81
CA GLY A 178 22.45 19.05 13.64
C GLY A 178 20.93 19.01 13.51
N ILE A 179 20.27 18.02 14.13
CA ILE A 179 18.82 17.84 14.12
C ILE A 179 18.25 18.40 15.44
N PRO A 180 17.12 19.15 15.42
CA PRO A 180 16.47 19.59 16.64
C PRO A 180 16.04 18.39 17.49
N ARG A 181 16.37 18.41 18.78
CA ARG A 181 16.06 17.34 19.75
C ARG A 181 14.56 17.04 19.83
N LEU A 182 14.24 15.82 20.27
CA LEU A 182 12.86 15.46 20.57
C LEU A 182 12.40 16.19 21.84
N GLN A 183 11.25 16.87 21.76
CA GLN A 183 10.66 17.60 22.88
C GLN A 183 10.02 16.61 23.85
N LYS A 184 10.69 16.40 24.98
CA LYS A 184 10.22 15.52 26.06
C LYS A 184 9.13 16.25 26.90
N PRO A 185 8.09 15.54 27.37
CA PRO A 185 7.79 14.13 27.14
C PRO A 185 6.92 13.88 25.90
N HIS A 186 6.38 14.94 25.27
CA HIS A 186 5.28 14.84 24.31
C HIS A 186 5.67 14.10 23.02
N GLU A 187 6.81 14.41 22.42
CA GLU A 187 7.20 13.82 21.14
C GLU A 187 7.57 12.33 21.23
N PRO A 188 8.36 11.87 22.23
CA PRO A 188 8.55 10.43 22.45
C PRO A 188 7.23 9.69 22.76
N ARG A 189 6.32 10.32 23.53
CA ARG A 189 4.99 9.73 23.77
C ARG A 189 4.18 9.60 22.49
N PHE A 190 4.21 10.61 21.63
CA PHE A 190 3.56 10.56 20.32
C PHE A 190 4.11 9.40 19.47
N ILE A 191 5.43 9.22 19.42
CA ILE A 191 6.07 8.10 18.71
C ILE A 191 5.54 6.76 19.24
N ALA A 192 5.47 6.58 20.57
CA ALA A 192 4.96 5.38 21.18
C ALA A 192 3.47 5.13 20.85
N GLU A 193 2.62 6.15 20.95
CA GLU A 193 1.20 6.04 20.60
C GLU A 193 0.99 5.76 19.10
N TYR A 194 1.74 6.42 18.22
CA TYR A 194 1.73 6.13 16.80
C TYR A 194 2.07 4.66 16.53
N CYS A 195 3.11 4.13 17.18
CA CYS A 195 3.48 2.72 17.05
C CYS A 195 2.46 1.74 17.63
N LYS A 196 1.63 2.16 18.61
CA LYS A 196 0.52 1.33 19.11
C LYS A 196 -0.63 1.27 18.11
N VAL A 197 -1.02 2.41 17.56
CA VAL A 197 -2.15 2.51 16.61
C VAL A 197 -1.86 1.77 15.31
N TRP A 198 -0.61 1.86 14.81
CA TRP A 198 -0.23 1.28 13.52
C TRP A 198 0.35 -0.14 13.61
N ARG A 199 0.36 -0.75 14.81
CA ARG A 199 0.78 -2.13 15.03
C ARG A 199 -0.24 -3.07 14.40
N SER A 200 0.08 -3.56 13.20
CA SER A 200 -0.66 -4.58 12.46
C SER A 200 -0.18 -5.99 12.79
#